data_AF-A0A920AJN1-F1
#
_entry.id   AF-A0A920AJN1-F1
#
_cell.length_a   1.000
_cell.length_b   1.000
_cell.length_c   1.000
_cell.angle_alpha   90.00
_cell.angle_beta   90.00
_cell.angle_gamma   90.00
#
_symmetry.space_group_name_H-M   'P 1'
#
loop_
_entity.id
_entity.type
_entity.pdbx_description
1 polymer ?
#
loop_
_entity_poly.entity_id
_entity_poly.type
_entity_poly.pdbx_seq_one_letter_code
_entity_poly.pdbx_strand_id
1 'polypeptide(L)'
;MINILSKNAMDIDPETNFYANKARLAWLQIEDDFEHMSQKIQHKAVIANEMLNAGYTNQAISGFENILNEIDSLNIQAPNDFLLGIKDMLAISYLRIGEEYNCIEGHNSESCIIPLRGSGIHRNQKEQIRRLNYILIF
;
A
#
# COMPACT_ATOMS: atom_id res chain seq x y z
N MET A 1 -19.12 2.25 23.98
CA MET A 1 -18.63 2.35 22.58
C MET A 1 -17.76 1.15 22.20
N ILE A 2 -16.71 0.83 22.97
CA ILE A 2 -15.84 -0.34 22.72
C ILE A 2 -16.62 -1.66 22.63
N ASN A 3 -17.55 -1.93 23.56
CA ASN A 3 -18.34 -3.18 23.58
C ASN A 3 -19.36 -3.32 22.43
N ILE A 4 -19.76 -2.21 21.79
CA ILE A 4 -20.68 -2.24 20.65
C ILE A 4 -19.88 -2.54 19.37
N LEU A 5 -18.72 -1.91 19.23
CA LEU A 5 -17.81 -2.14 18.12
C LEU A 5 -17.21 -3.56 18.16
N SER A 6 -16.88 -4.09 19.34
CA SER A 6 -16.35 -5.45 19.47
C SER A 6 -17.39 -6.53 19.17
N LYS A 7 -18.66 -6.31 19.50
CA LYS A 7 -19.73 -7.27 19.23
C LYS A 7 -20.09 -7.36 17.75
N ASN A 8 -20.05 -6.25 17.02
CA ASN A 8 -20.27 -6.22 15.57
C ASN A 8 -19.04 -6.65 14.76
N ALA A 9 -17.84 -6.66 15.36
CA ALA A 9 -16.62 -7.15 14.71
C ALA A 9 -16.57 -8.68 14.57
N MET A 10 -17.40 -9.42 15.33
CA MET A 10 -17.40 -10.88 15.37
C MET A 10 -18.23 -11.56 14.27
N ASP A 11 -19.04 -10.81 13.52
CA ASP A 11 -19.97 -11.34 12.51
C ASP A 11 -19.71 -10.66 11.15
N ILE A 12 -18.43 -10.48 10.82
CA ILE A 12 -17.99 -9.82 9.59
C ILE A 12 -17.46 -10.87 8.63
N ASP A 13 -18.16 -11.02 7.51
CA ASP A 13 -17.65 -11.78 6.36
C ASP A 13 -16.61 -10.94 5.60
N PRO A 14 -15.32 -11.33 5.61
CA PRO A 14 -14.25 -10.58 4.95
C PRO A 14 -14.34 -10.60 3.42
N GLU A 15 -15.05 -11.59 2.84
CA GLU A 15 -15.23 -11.70 1.39
C GLU A 15 -16.12 -10.57 0.88
N THR A 16 -17.25 -10.35 1.56
CA THR A 16 -18.25 -9.36 1.16
C THR A 16 -18.07 -7.98 1.81
N ASN A 17 -17.34 -7.88 2.92
CA ASN A 17 -17.11 -6.61 3.60
C ASN A 17 -15.78 -5.94 3.19
N PHE A 18 -15.86 -5.00 2.26
CA PHE A 18 -14.73 -4.22 1.76
C PHE A 18 -14.09 -3.26 2.77
N TYR A 19 -14.68 -3.06 3.96
CA TYR A 19 -14.13 -2.19 5.01
C TYR A 19 -13.44 -2.98 6.12
N ALA A 20 -13.54 -4.32 6.09
CA ALA A 20 -12.95 -5.21 7.07
C ALA A 20 -11.46 -5.49 6.78
N ASN A 21 -10.69 -4.46 6.40
CA ASN A 21 -9.42 -4.60 5.68
C ASN A 21 -8.42 -5.54 6.35
N LYS A 22 -8.32 -5.53 7.69
CA LYS A 22 -7.45 -6.47 8.42
C LYS A 22 -7.92 -7.93 8.38
N ALA A 23 -9.23 -8.16 8.50
CA ALA A 23 -9.81 -9.50 8.39
C ALA A 23 -9.76 -9.99 6.94
N ARG A 24 -10.01 -9.10 5.99
CA ARG A 24 -9.90 -9.34 4.54
C ARG A 24 -8.47 -9.67 4.12
N LEU A 25 -7.48 -8.95 4.64
CA LEU A 25 -6.07 -9.28 4.43
C LEU A 25 -5.73 -10.68 4.95
N ALA A 26 -6.15 -11.01 6.18
CA ALA A 26 -5.92 -12.34 6.74
C ALA A 26 -6.58 -13.44 5.91
N TRP A 27 -7.79 -13.21 5.41
CA TRP A 27 -8.50 -14.12 4.52
C TRP A 27 -7.79 -14.30 3.17
N LEU A 28 -7.40 -13.20 2.50
CA LEU A 28 -6.66 -13.23 1.24
C LEU A 28 -5.33 -13.99 1.34
N GLN A 29 -4.68 -13.94 2.50
CA GLN A 29 -3.39 -14.61 2.74
C GLN A 29 -3.50 -16.13 2.91
N ILE A 30 -4.70 -16.67 3.12
CA ILE A 30 -4.93 -18.11 3.22
C ILE A 30 -4.96 -18.75 1.83
N GLU A 31 -5.41 -18.01 0.82
CA GLU A 31 -5.50 -18.49 -0.56
C GLU A 31 -4.11 -18.57 -1.22
N ASP A 32 -3.71 -19.78 -1.61
CA ASP A 32 -2.42 -20.03 -2.27
C ASP A 32 -2.49 -20.94 -3.50
N ASP A 33 -3.68 -21.43 -3.88
CA ASP A 33 -3.85 -22.36 -5.00
C ASP A 33 -4.09 -21.60 -6.32
N PHE A 34 -2.99 -21.36 -7.06
CA PHE A 34 -3.02 -20.69 -8.36
C PHE A 34 -2.48 -21.59 -9.47
N GLU A 35 -3.31 -21.84 -10.48
CA GLU A 35 -2.92 -22.63 -11.65
C GLU A 35 -1.97 -21.86 -12.57
N HIS A 36 -2.12 -20.53 -12.62
CA HIS A 36 -1.34 -19.68 -13.52
C HIS A 36 -0.56 -18.60 -12.78
N MET A 37 0.65 -18.34 -13.27
CA MET A 37 1.53 -17.32 -12.69
C MET A 37 0.88 -15.92 -12.70
N SER A 38 0.10 -15.62 -13.73
CA SER A 38 -0.69 -14.38 -13.83
C SER A 38 -1.70 -14.23 -12.69
N GLN A 39 -2.42 -15.29 -12.32
CA GLN A 39 -3.38 -15.29 -11.21
C GLN A 39 -2.67 -15.03 -9.88
N LYS A 40 -1.54 -15.70 -9.65
CA LYS A 40 -0.73 -15.48 -8.43
C LYS A 40 -0.19 -14.06 -8.33
N ILE A 41 0.25 -13.45 -9.43
CA ILE A 41 0.71 -12.06 -9.45
C ILE A 41 -0.45 -11.09 -9.21
N GLN A 42 -1.61 -11.33 -9.82
CA GLN A 42 -2.82 -10.54 -9.56
C GLN A 42 -3.25 -10.64 -8.10
N HIS A 43 -3.22 -11.84 -7.52
CA HIS A 43 -3.53 -12.04 -6.10
C HIS A 43 -2.56 -11.30 -5.18
N LYS A 44 -1.25 -11.36 -5.46
CA LYS A 44 -0.24 -10.56 -4.74
C LYS A 44 -0.55 -9.07 -4.80
N ALA A 45 -1.00 -8.56 -5.94
CA ALA A 45 -1.40 -7.16 -6.08
C ALA A 45 -2.62 -6.81 -5.23
N VAL A 46 -3.62 -7.70 -5.17
CA VAL A 46 -4.79 -7.56 -4.27
C VAL A 46 -4.35 -7.53 -2.81
N ILE A 47 -3.46 -8.42 -2.39
CA ILE A 47 -2.90 -8.44 -1.03
C ILE A 47 -2.17 -7.14 -0.72
N ALA A 48 -1.30 -6.66 -1.60
CA ALA A 48 -0.54 -5.43 -1.38
C ALA A 48 -1.46 -4.20 -1.25
N ASN A 49 -2.51 -4.13 -2.06
CA ASN A 49 -3.53 -3.10 -1.94
C ASN A 49 -4.31 -3.20 -0.62
N GLU A 50 -4.66 -4.41 -0.19
CA GLU A 50 -5.35 -4.63 1.08
C GLU A 50 -4.47 -4.27 2.29
N MET A 51 -3.15 -4.54 2.22
CA MET A 51 -2.17 -4.07 3.20
C MET A 51 -2.21 -2.54 3.32
N LEU A 52 -2.27 -1.83 2.18
CA LEU A 52 -2.35 -0.37 2.17
C LEU A 52 -3.67 0.12 2.81
N ASN A 53 -4.79 -0.54 2.51
CA ASN A 53 -6.10 -0.22 3.09
C ASN A 53 -6.17 -0.52 4.60
N ALA A 54 -5.44 -1.52 5.07
CA ALA A 54 -5.34 -1.89 6.48
C ALA A 54 -4.37 -1.01 7.30
N GLY A 55 -3.68 -0.05 6.65
CA GLY A 55 -2.68 0.83 7.27
C GLY A 55 -1.29 0.22 7.40
N TYR A 56 -1.01 -0.88 6.71
CA TYR A 56 0.29 -1.54 6.67
C TYR A 56 1.14 -0.99 5.52
N THR A 57 1.36 0.35 5.52
CA THR A 57 1.92 1.10 4.39
C THR A 57 3.30 0.60 3.96
N ASN A 58 4.21 0.30 4.89
CA ASN A 58 5.53 -0.25 4.55
C ASN A 58 5.43 -1.64 3.90
N GLN A 59 4.55 -2.52 4.39
CA GLN A 59 4.34 -3.84 3.80
C GLN A 59 3.73 -3.76 2.40
N ALA A 60 2.82 -2.80 2.17
CA ALA A 60 2.27 -2.54 0.84
C ALA A 60 3.36 -2.12 -0.16
N ILE A 61 4.25 -1.20 0.23
CA ILE A 61 5.41 -0.78 -0.59
C ILE A 61 6.24 -2.01 -0.98
N SER A 62 6.67 -2.82 0.00
CA SER A 62 7.44 -4.02 -0.27
C SER A 62 6.69 -5.02 -1.16
N GLY A 63 5.37 -5.15 -0.99
CA GLY A 63 4.52 -5.99 -1.83
C GLY A 63 4.54 -5.57 -3.30
N PHE A 64 4.32 -4.28 -3.57
CA PHE A 64 4.35 -3.75 -4.93
C PHE A 64 5.74 -3.80 -5.58
N GLU A 65 6.81 -3.50 -4.82
CA GLU A 65 8.19 -3.64 -5.30
C GLU A 65 8.52 -5.08 -5.68
N ASN A 66 8.12 -6.05 -4.84
CA ASN A 66 8.34 -7.46 -5.12
C ASN A 66 7.60 -7.93 -6.39
N ILE A 67 6.39 -7.43 -6.64
CA ILE A 67 5.64 -7.74 -7.86
C ILE A 67 6.40 -7.24 -9.09
N LEU A 68 6.86 -5.99 -9.08
CA LEU A 68 7.64 -5.43 -10.19
C LEU A 68 8.95 -6.21 -10.41
N ASN A 69 9.68 -6.49 -9.33
CA ASN A 69 10.92 -7.26 -9.38
C ASN A 69 10.71 -8.68 -9.91
N GLU A 70 9.62 -9.34 -9.54
CA GLU A 70 9.28 -10.70 -10.00
C GLU A 70 8.91 -10.71 -11.48
N ILE A 71 8.13 -9.73 -11.94
CA ILE A 71 7.80 -9.57 -13.37
C ILE A 71 9.07 -9.37 -14.19
N ASP A 72 9.95 -8.48 -13.75
CA ASP A 72 11.20 -8.18 -14.45
C ASP A 72 12.17 -9.37 -14.43
N SER A 73 12.39 -9.98 -13.26
CA SER A 73 13.34 -11.09 -13.09
C SER A 73 12.94 -12.36 -13.83
N LEU A 74 11.62 -12.61 -13.94
CA LEU A 74 11.08 -13.76 -14.66
C LEU A 74 10.73 -13.43 -16.13
N ASN A 75 10.98 -12.19 -16.57
CA ASN A 75 10.68 -11.71 -17.92
C ASN A 75 9.22 -11.97 -18.33
N ILE A 76 8.28 -11.72 -17.41
CA ILE A 76 6.85 -11.94 -17.62
C ILE A 76 6.29 -10.81 -18.47
N GLN A 77 5.60 -11.16 -19.56
CA GLN A 77 4.87 -10.20 -20.38
C GLN A 77 3.55 -9.81 -19.70
N ALA A 78 3.62 -8.83 -18.79
CA ALA A 78 2.45 -8.25 -18.17
C ALA A 78 1.81 -7.18 -19.07
N PRO A 79 0.47 -7.04 -19.09
CA PRO A 79 -0.19 -5.92 -19.78
C PRO A 79 0.28 -4.57 -19.25
N ASN A 80 0.48 -3.59 -20.13
CA ASN A 80 0.94 -2.25 -19.75
C ASN A 80 0.04 -1.59 -18.69
N ASP A 81 -1.28 -1.73 -18.82
CA ASP A 81 -2.24 -1.15 -17.87
C ASP A 81 -2.10 -1.75 -16.47
N PHE A 82 -1.77 -3.05 -16.38
CA PHE A 82 -1.49 -3.70 -15.11
C PHE A 82 -0.20 -3.13 -14.48
N LEU A 83 0.87 -3.00 -15.27
CA LEU A 83 2.14 -2.42 -14.80
C LEU A 83 1.98 -0.97 -14.32
N LEU A 84 1.20 -0.17 -15.06
CA LEU A 84 0.86 1.20 -14.66
C LEU A 84 0.09 1.20 -13.33
N GLY A 85 -0.93 0.33 -13.18
CA GLY A 85 -1.68 0.22 -11.93
C GLY A 85 -0.81 -0.14 -10.72
N ILE A 86 0.15 -1.06 -10.86
CA ILE A 86 1.09 -1.39 -9.79
C ILE A 86 2.00 -0.20 -9.44
N LYS A 87 2.51 0.51 -10.45
CA LYS A 87 3.35 1.70 -10.25
C LYS A 87 2.60 2.84 -9.58
N ASP A 88 1.35 3.09 -9.98
CA ASP A 88 0.48 4.10 -9.37
C ASP A 88 0.23 3.78 -7.89
N MET A 89 -0.09 2.52 -7.57
CA MET A 89 -0.30 2.10 -6.18
C MET A 89 0.98 2.16 -5.34
N LEU A 90 2.14 1.85 -5.93
CA LEU A 90 3.44 2.03 -5.27
C LEU A 90 3.71 3.51 -4.99
N ALA A 91 3.45 4.39 -5.95
CA ALA A 91 3.59 5.84 -5.78
C ALA A 91 2.67 6.37 -4.67
N ILE A 92 1.40 5.96 -4.66
CA ILE A 92 0.44 6.31 -3.59
C ILE A 92 0.93 5.81 -2.23
N SER A 93 1.47 4.59 -2.16
CA SER A 93 2.01 4.03 -0.92
C SER A 93 3.19 4.85 -0.39
N TYR A 94 4.06 5.32 -1.29
CA TYR A 94 5.17 6.21 -0.96
C TYR A 94 4.71 7.62 -0.53
N LEU A 95 3.62 8.14 -1.10
CA LEU A 95 3.02 9.40 -0.64
C LEU A 95 2.47 9.25 0.78
N ARG A 96 1.71 8.18 1.06
CA ARG A 96 1.14 7.92 2.39
C ARG A 96 2.21 7.80 3.48
N ILE A 97 3.29 7.04 3.24
CA ILE A 97 4.35 6.91 4.24
C ILE A 97 5.09 8.25 4.46
N GLY A 98 5.18 9.08 3.42
CA GLY A 98 5.69 10.45 3.55
C GLY A 98 4.81 11.29 4.48
N GLU A 99 3.49 11.26 4.31
CA GLU A 99 2.54 11.93 5.18
C GLU A 99 2.61 11.41 6.63
N GLU A 100 2.69 10.09 6.84
CA GLU A 100 2.83 9.48 8.16
C GLU A 100 4.09 9.97 8.88
N TYR A 101 5.26 9.93 8.23
CA TYR A 101 6.50 10.41 8.83
C TYR A 101 6.47 11.92 9.11
N ASN A 102 5.98 12.72 8.15
CA ASN A 102 5.89 14.18 8.33
C ASN A 102 4.98 14.55 9.51
N CYS A 103 3.87 13.84 9.68
CA CYS A 103 2.92 14.10 10.74
C CYS A 103 3.46 13.70 12.13
N ILE A 104 4.22 12.61 12.22
CA ILE A 104 4.81 12.12 13.49
C ILE A 104 6.02 12.96 13.91
N GLU A 105 6.93 13.29 12.99
CA GLU A 105 8.17 14.02 13.32
C GLU A 105 7.95 15.52 13.53
N GLY A 106 6.87 16.08 12.97
CA GLY A 106 6.58 17.50 13.01
C GLY A 106 5.13 17.80 13.32
N HIS A 107 4.63 17.40 14.49
CA HIS A 107 3.26 17.67 14.97
C HIS A 107 2.90 19.18 14.92
N ASN A 108 2.49 19.65 13.75
CA ASN A 108 1.83 20.91 13.49
C ASN A 108 0.83 20.67 12.35
N SER A 109 -0.21 21.49 12.26
CA SER A 109 -1.31 21.33 11.30
C SER A 109 -0.87 21.45 9.83
N GLU A 110 0.36 21.91 9.55
CA GLU A 110 0.91 22.08 8.20
C GLU A 110 1.75 20.87 7.73
N SER A 111 2.10 19.94 8.62
CA SER A 111 2.96 18.78 8.30
C SER A 111 2.19 17.53 7.85
N CYS A 112 0.91 17.41 8.20
CA CYS A 112 0.13 16.18 8.00
C CYS A 112 -0.64 16.15 6.66
N ILE A 113 -0.57 17.19 5.82
CA ILE A 113 -1.35 17.31 4.58
C ILE A 113 -0.46 17.83 3.44
N ILE A 114 -0.44 17.12 2.31
CA ILE A 114 0.21 17.60 1.07
C ILE A 114 -0.68 18.64 0.36
N PRO A 115 -0.11 19.74 -0.18
CA PRO A 115 1.31 20.06 -0.23
C PRO A 115 1.83 20.61 1.10
N LEU A 116 2.99 20.09 1.53
CA LEU A 116 3.72 20.58 2.69
C LEU A 116 4.10 22.06 2.48
N ARG A 117 3.78 22.92 3.45
CA ARG A 117 4.08 24.37 3.41
C ARG A 117 4.74 24.81 4.69
N GLY A 118 5.49 25.91 4.63
CA GLY A 118 6.02 26.59 5.81
C GLY A 118 6.79 25.66 6.75
N SER A 119 6.25 25.46 7.94
CA SER A 119 6.87 24.64 9.00
C SER A 119 6.70 23.13 8.81
N GLY A 120 5.88 22.70 7.85
CA GLY A 120 5.65 21.30 7.48
C GLY A 120 6.65 20.68 6.51
N ILE A 121 7.63 21.45 6.02
CA ILE A 121 8.68 20.92 5.13
C ILE A 121 9.75 20.20 5.95
N HIS A 122 9.91 18.89 5.73
CA HIS A 122 10.87 18.06 6.45
C HIS A 122 12.34 18.48 6.23
N ARG A 123 13.15 18.46 7.29
CA ARG A 123 14.59 18.80 7.20
C ARG A 123 15.42 17.67 6.58
N ASN A 124 14.96 16.42 6.72
CA ASN A 124 15.60 15.26 6.13
C ASN A 124 14.97 14.90 4.78
N GLN A 125 15.07 15.81 3.82
CA GLN A 125 14.53 15.62 2.46
C GLN A 125 15.15 14.43 1.73
N LYS A 126 16.34 13.96 2.14
CA LYS A 126 17.07 12.90 1.42
C LYS A 126 16.34 11.57 1.37
N GLU A 127 15.69 11.14 2.45
CA GLU A 127 14.92 9.88 2.48
C GLU A 127 13.60 10.00 1.69
N GLN A 128 12.92 11.15 1.79
CA GLN A 128 11.69 11.42 1.02
C GLN A 128 11.98 11.59 -0.48
N ILE A 129 13.04 12.31 -0.85
CA ILE A 129 13.48 12.49 -2.24
C ILE A 129 14.01 11.17 -2.82
N ARG A 130 14.70 10.32 -2.04
CA ARG A 130 15.11 8.99 -2.52
C ARG A 130 13.91 8.11 -2.88
N ARG A 131 12.80 8.25 -2.15
CA ARG A 131 11.53 7.55 -2.42
C ARG A 131 10.70 8.22 -3.53
N LEU A 132 10.72 9.55 -3.64
CA LEU A 132 10.10 10.32 -4.74
C LEU A 132 10.86 10.18 -6.07
N ASN A 133 12.16 9.87 -6.07
CA ASN A 133 12.90 9.58 -7.30
C ASN A 133 12.39 8.32 -8.01
N TYR A 134 11.70 7.41 -7.32
CA TYR A 134 10.95 6.32 -7.98
C TYR A 134 9.69 6.82 -8.72
N ILE A 135 9.17 7.99 -8.35
CA ILE A 135 7.95 8.60 -8.89
C ILE A 135 8.27 9.55 -10.07
N LEU A 136 9.49 10.09 -10.16
CA LEU A 136 9.88 11.13 -11.14
C LEU A 136 10.78 10.63 -12.30
N ILE A 137 11.02 9.32 -12.44
CA ILE A 137 11.83 8.73 -13.53
C ILE A 137 10.98 7.87 -14.49
N PHE A 138 9.72 8.25 -14.72
CA PHE A 138 8.94 7.77 -15.87
C PHE A 138 8.28 8.94 -16.58
#